data_AF-A0AAW4DMQ2-F1
#
_entry.id   AF-A0AAW4DMQ2-F1
#
_cell.length_a   1.000
_cell.length_b   1.000
_cell.length_c   1.000
_cell.angle_alpha   90.00
_cell.angle_beta   90.00
_cell.angle_gamma   90.00
#
_symmetry.space_group_name_H-M   'P 1'
#
loop_
_entity.id
_entity.type
_entity.pdbx_description
1 polymer ?
#
loop_
_entity_poly.entity_id
_entity_poly.type
_entity_poly.pdbx_seq_one_letter_code
_entity_poly.pdbx_strand_id
1 'polypeptide(L)'
;MAVNNSHRKNQLITYLFNYAYDHDIGYIFFESAPNNPSLSFKNEREICINMNWHHHSPEVPFTIAHEIGHIMDGRPNLKQYNCCLDYGGLDDEERDADIYGLHSSNLMQSLKE
;
A
#
# COMPACT_ATOMS: atom_id res chain seq x y z
N MET A 1 -15.18 -18.47 14.74
CA MET A 1 -15.10 -19.07 13.40
C MET A 1 -14.30 -18.11 12.53
N ALA A 2 -13.19 -18.55 11.92
CA ALA A 2 -12.43 -17.68 11.02
C ALA A 2 -13.21 -17.54 9.70
N VAL A 3 -13.61 -16.32 9.36
CA VAL A 3 -14.27 -16.03 8.08
C VAL A 3 -13.21 -16.12 6.98
N ASN A 4 -13.38 -17.02 6.01
CA ASN A 4 -12.49 -17.12 4.85
C ASN A 4 -12.74 -15.93 3.90
N ASN A 5 -11.98 -14.85 4.10
CA ASN A 5 -12.07 -13.62 3.30
C ASN A 5 -11.09 -13.58 2.11
N SER A 6 -10.51 -14.71 1.71
CA SER A 6 -9.51 -14.77 0.65
C SER A 6 -10.00 -14.19 -0.69
N HIS A 7 -11.26 -14.44 -1.05
CA HIS A 7 -11.86 -13.89 -2.26
C HIS A 7 -11.95 -12.35 -2.23
N ARG A 8 -12.44 -11.77 -1.14
CA ARG A 8 -12.54 -10.30 -0.98
C ARG A 8 -11.17 -9.65 -0.97
N LYS A 9 -10.19 -10.28 -0.33
CA LYS A 9 -8.79 -9.83 -0.32
C LYS A 9 -8.23 -9.75 -1.74
N ASN A 10 -8.37 -10.83 -2.51
CA ASN A 10 -7.85 -10.89 -3.87
C ASN A 10 -8.54 -9.86 -4.78
N GLN A 11 -9.85 -9.66 -4.64
CA GLN A 11 -10.56 -8.59 -5.38
C GLN A 11 -10.03 -7.19 -5.05
N LEU A 12 -9.72 -6.90 -3.79
CA LEU A 12 -9.16 -5.61 -3.39
C LEU A 12 -7.75 -5.42 -3.97
N ILE A 13 -6.91 -6.45 -3.90
CA ILE A 13 -5.57 -6.42 -4.48
C ILE A 13 -5.64 -6.16 -5.99
N THR A 14 -6.51 -6.87 -6.71
CA THR A 14 -6.72 -6.64 -8.15
C THR A 14 -7.20 -5.22 -8.43
N TYR A 15 -8.17 -4.71 -7.66
CA TYR A 15 -8.66 -3.35 -7.82
C TYR A 15 -7.54 -2.32 -7.63
N LEU A 16 -6.74 -2.44 -6.56
CA LEU A 16 -5.67 -1.50 -6.26
C LEU A 16 -4.57 -1.52 -7.32
N PHE A 17 -4.22 -2.67 -7.89
CA PHE A 17 -3.26 -2.72 -8.98
C PHE A 17 -3.82 -2.21 -10.31
N ASN A 18 -5.10 -2.42 -10.59
CA ASN A 18 -5.74 -1.77 -11.74
C ASN A 18 -5.76 -0.24 -11.56
N TYR A 19 -6.07 0.25 -10.36
CA TYR A 19 -5.99 1.68 -10.04
C TYR A 19 -4.56 2.21 -10.22
N ALA A 20 -3.55 1.51 -9.69
CA ALA A 20 -2.15 1.89 -9.90
C ALA A 20 -1.79 1.97 -11.39
N TYR A 21 -2.19 0.97 -12.16
CA TYR A 21 -1.99 0.91 -13.61
C TYR A 21 -2.67 2.07 -14.34
N ASP A 22 -3.93 2.36 -14.04
CA ASP A 22 -4.71 3.45 -14.65
C ASP A 22 -4.15 4.85 -14.30
N HIS A 23 -3.31 4.95 -13.26
CA HIS A 23 -2.68 6.19 -12.78
C HIS A 23 -1.17 6.26 -13.06
N ASP A 24 -0.67 5.46 -14.01
CA ASP A 24 0.74 5.40 -14.41
C ASP A 24 1.68 5.16 -13.23
N ILE A 25 1.35 4.17 -12.39
CA ILE A 25 2.15 3.72 -11.25
C ILE A 25 2.65 2.29 -11.53
N GLY A 26 3.96 2.14 -11.67
CA GLY A 26 4.61 0.83 -11.78
C GLY A 26 4.56 0.06 -10.46
N TYR A 27 4.61 -1.27 -10.53
CA TYR A 27 4.64 -2.09 -9.31
C TYR A 27 5.56 -3.31 -9.46
N ILE A 28 6.29 -3.60 -8.38
CA ILE A 28 7.16 -4.78 -8.26
C ILE A 28 6.73 -5.61 -7.07
N PHE A 29 6.67 -6.92 -7.26
CA PHE A 29 6.48 -7.88 -6.19
C PHE A 29 7.82 -8.42 -5.73
N PHE A 30 8.03 -8.45 -4.42
CA PHE A 30 9.17 -9.14 -3.83
C PHE A 30 8.77 -9.88 -2.56
N GLU A 31 9.60 -10.84 -2.17
CA GLU A 31 9.48 -11.53 -0.88
C GLU A 31 10.73 -11.21 -0.05
N SER A 32 10.50 -10.70 1.16
CA SER A 32 11.55 -10.44 2.14
C SER A 32 11.12 -10.92 3.52
N ALA A 33 11.87 -10.60 4.57
CA ALA A 33 11.42 -10.89 5.93
C ALA A 33 10.03 -10.25 6.17
N PRO A 34 9.14 -10.88 6.95
CA PRO A 34 7.76 -10.41 7.11
C PRO A 34 7.61 -9.05 7.79
N ASN A 35 8.68 -8.58 8.44
CA ASN A 35 8.74 -7.28 9.09
C ASN A 35 9.47 -6.23 8.24
N ASN A 36 9.91 -6.60 7.02
CA ASN A 36 10.50 -5.64 6.10
C ASN A 36 9.37 -4.91 5.37
N PRO A 37 9.30 -3.58 5.43
CA PRO A 37 8.21 -2.83 4.84
C PRO A 37 8.23 -2.88 3.31
N SER A 38 7.11 -2.46 2.73
CA SER A 38 7.04 -2.09 1.32
C SER A 38 7.72 -0.74 1.10
N LEU A 39 7.98 -0.40 -0.17
CA LEU A 39 8.72 0.80 -0.55
C LEU A 39 7.96 1.54 -1.65
N SER A 40 8.14 2.86 -1.71
CA SER A 40 7.70 3.70 -2.83
C SER A 40 8.87 4.50 -3.41
N PHE A 41 9.00 4.44 -4.73
CA PHE A 41 10.00 5.12 -5.55
C PHE A 41 9.30 6.26 -6.30
N LYS A 42 9.19 7.41 -5.65
CA LYS A 42 8.36 8.54 -6.15
C LYS A 42 8.81 9.09 -7.50
N ASN A 43 10.12 9.15 -7.75
CA ASN A 43 10.66 9.71 -8.99
C ASN A 43 10.36 8.78 -10.17
N GLU A 44 10.37 7.48 -9.92
CA GLU A 44 10.08 6.41 -10.86
C GLU A 44 8.58 6.11 -10.96
N ARG A 45 7.77 6.69 -10.06
CA ARG A 45 6.35 6.36 -9.85
C ARG A 45 6.14 4.85 -9.72
N GLU A 46 6.94 4.20 -8.89
CA GLU A 46 6.93 2.76 -8.72
C GLU A 46 6.74 2.37 -7.25
N ILE A 47 5.92 1.35 -6.98
CA ILE A 47 5.73 0.78 -5.65
C ILE A 47 6.31 -0.64 -5.60
N CYS A 48 7.01 -0.97 -4.53
CA CYS A 48 7.56 -2.29 -4.31
C CYS A 48 6.85 -2.92 -3.12
N ILE A 49 6.13 -4.01 -3.36
CA ILE A 49 5.28 -4.65 -2.35
C ILE A 49 5.95 -5.92 -1.83
N ASN A 50 6.23 -5.95 -0.52
CA ASN A 50 6.65 -7.16 0.16
C ASN A 50 5.42 -8.07 0.32
N MET A 51 5.29 -9.08 -0.54
CA MET A 51 4.17 -10.03 -0.49
C MET A 51 4.21 -10.92 0.76
N ASN A 52 5.35 -10.93 1.45
CA ASN A 52 5.53 -11.61 2.72
C ASN A 52 5.20 -10.75 3.96
N TRP A 53 4.74 -9.51 3.78
CA TRP A 53 4.40 -8.60 4.88
C TRP A 53 3.42 -9.24 5.88
N HIS A 54 3.89 -9.39 7.12
CA HIS A 54 3.32 -10.19 8.22
C HIS A 54 2.69 -11.54 7.80
N HIS A 55 3.34 -12.19 6.82
CA HIS A 55 3.03 -13.49 6.22
C HIS A 55 1.63 -13.59 5.59
N HIS A 56 1.43 -12.90 4.46
CA HIS A 56 0.26 -13.01 3.58
C HIS A 56 -1.05 -12.55 4.25
N SER A 57 -0.90 -11.63 5.20
CA SER A 57 -1.97 -11.16 6.07
C SER A 57 -3.05 -10.39 5.31
N PRO A 58 -4.22 -10.14 5.93
CA PRO A 58 -5.22 -9.23 5.41
C PRO A 58 -4.76 -7.77 5.28
N GLU A 59 -3.53 -7.44 5.69
CA GLU A 59 -2.97 -6.08 5.67
C GLU A 59 -2.31 -5.74 4.34
N VAL A 60 -1.91 -6.74 3.54
CA VAL A 60 -1.29 -6.52 2.21
C VAL A 60 -2.07 -5.53 1.33
N PRO A 61 -3.43 -5.58 1.24
CA PRO A 61 -4.16 -4.59 0.47
C PRO A 61 -4.03 -3.17 1.03
N PHE A 62 -3.99 -3.01 2.36
CA PHE A 62 -3.76 -1.71 2.98
C PHE A 62 -2.38 -1.18 2.64
N THR A 63 -1.35 -2.03 2.73
CA THR A 63 0.02 -1.67 2.33
C THR A 63 0.09 -1.20 0.87
N ILE A 64 -0.58 -1.89 -0.06
CA ILE A 64 -0.63 -1.46 -1.46
C ILE A 64 -1.27 -0.06 -1.58
N ALA A 65 -2.40 0.16 -0.92
CA ALA A 65 -3.09 1.46 -0.96
C ALA A 65 -2.26 2.59 -0.32
N HIS A 66 -1.55 2.29 0.77
CA HIS A 66 -0.61 3.20 1.42
C HIS A 66 0.52 3.61 0.47
N GLU A 67 1.19 2.65 -0.20
CA GLU A 67 2.26 2.99 -1.15
C GLU A 67 1.76 3.77 -2.37
N ILE A 68 0.55 3.48 -2.86
CA ILE A 68 -0.11 4.30 -3.90
C ILE A 68 -0.31 5.73 -3.38
N GLY A 69 -0.73 5.88 -2.13
CA GLY A 69 -0.89 7.18 -1.46
C GLY A 69 0.39 8.02 -1.51
N HIS A 70 1.54 7.42 -1.22
CA HIS A 70 2.85 8.08 -1.33
C HIS A 70 3.13 8.64 -2.72
N ILE A 71 2.78 7.88 -3.77
CA ILE A 71 2.96 8.29 -5.16
C ILE A 71 1.97 9.39 -5.59
N MET A 72 0.78 9.41 -4.99
CA MET A 72 -0.30 10.35 -5.33
C MET A 72 -0.21 11.69 -4.59
N ASP A 73 0.32 11.72 -3.38
CA ASP A 73 0.53 12.97 -2.61
C ASP A 73 1.56 13.90 -3.29
N GLY A 74 2.45 13.36 -4.13
CA GLY A 74 3.29 14.15 -5.04
C GLY A 74 4.34 15.03 -4.36
N ARG A 75 4.49 14.93 -3.03
CA ARG A 75 5.55 15.60 -2.28
C ARG A 75 6.93 15.06 -2.67
N PRO A 76 7.97 15.92 -2.67
CA PRO A 76 9.32 15.53 -3.05
C PRO A 76 9.85 14.39 -2.18
N ASN A 77 10.67 13.54 -2.78
CA ASN A 77 11.23 12.33 -2.17
C ASN A 77 12.32 12.65 -1.13
N LEU A 78 11.93 13.27 -0.02
CA LEU A 78 12.86 13.71 1.02
C LEU A 78 13.37 12.55 1.88
N LYS A 79 12.74 11.38 1.80
CA LYS A 79 12.85 10.31 2.81
C LYS A 79 12.63 8.89 2.27
N GLN A 80 13.06 8.56 1.05
CA GLN A 80 13.05 7.19 0.51
C GLN A 80 13.64 6.11 1.45
N TYR A 81 14.46 6.52 2.43
CA TYR A 81 15.04 5.66 3.46
C TYR A 81 14.39 5.76 4.85
N ASN A 82 13.62 6.83 5.13
CA ASN A 82 13.02 7.07 6.45
C ASN A 82 11.58 6.55 6.54
N CYS A 83 10.83 6.48 5.44
CA CYS A 83 9.48 5.88 5.40
C CYS A 83 9.49 4.40 5.86
N CYS A 84 10.61 3.72 5.69
CA CYS A 84 10.76 2.28 5.96
C CYS A 84 11.44 1.96 7.30
N LEU A 85 12.08 2.95 7.94
CA LEU A 85 12.93 2.72 9.11
C LEU A 85 12.43 3.47 10.36
N ASP A 86 11.52 4.41 10.20
CA ASP A 86 11.00 5.22 11.29
C ASP A 86 9.54 4.88 11.58
N TYR A 87 9.32 3.73 12.20
CA TYR A 87 8.04 3.37 12.85
C TYR A 87 7.65 4.35 14.00
N GLY A 88 8.37 5.48 14.16
CA GLY A 88 8.13 6.53 15.14
C GLY A 88 8.19 7.96 14.57
N GLY A 89 8.33 8.12 13.25
CA GLY A 89 8.34 9.42 12.59
C GLY A 89 6.92 9.84 12.26
N LEU A 90 6.27 10.55 13.18
CA LEU A 90 5.02 11.27 12.91
C LEU A 90 5.29 12.42 11.92
N ASP A 91 5.61 12.13 10.68
CA ASP A 91 5.56 13.12 9.62
C ASP A 91 4.20 13.07 8.92
N ASP A 92 3.78 14.23 8.43
CA ASP A 92 2.44 14.39 7.83
C ASP A 92 2.27 13.47 6.60
N GLU A 93 3.36 13.00 6.00
CA GLU A 93 3.39 12.19 4.77
C GLU A 93 2.96 10.75 5.01
N GLU A 94 3.54 10.05 6.00
CA GLU A 94 3.08 8.70 6.39
C GLU A 94 1.62 8.72 6.85
N ARG A 95 1.23 9.77 7.59
CA ARG A 95 -0.16 9.97 8.02
C ARG A 95 -1.11 10.16 6.82
N ASP A 96 -0.72 10.97 5.84
CA ASP A 96 -1.54 11.23 4.66
C ASP A 96 -1.66 9.97 3.79
N ALA A 97 -0.58 9.18 3.66
CA ALA A 97 -0.59 7.88 3.00
C ALA A 97 -1.50 6.85 3.72
N ASP A 98 -1.47 6.80 5.05
CA ASP A 98 -2.38 5.97 5.85
C ASP A 98 -3.85 6.37 5.67
N ILE A 99 -4.15 7.68 5.70
CA ILE A 99 -5.49 8.20 5.44
C ILE A 99 -5.97 7.82 4.04
N TYR A 100 -5.09 7.91 3.05
CA TYR A 100 -5.40 7.49 1.69
C TYR A 100 -5.71 5.98 1.62
N GLY A 101 -4.91 5.16 2.30
CA GLY A 101 -5.12 3.72 2.41
C GLY A 101 -6.46 3.35 3.05
N LEU A 102 -6.84 4.05 4.12
CA LEU A 102 -8.11 3.87 4.82
C LEU A 102 -9.31 4.26 3.93
N HIS A 103 -9.27 5.42 3.27
CA HIS A 103 -10.35 5.87 2.39
C HIS A 103 -10.54 4.92 1.20
N SER A 104 -9.45 4.49 0.56
CA SER A 104 -9.49 3.56 -0.58
C SER A 104 -10.06 2.20 -0.17
N SER A 105 -9.71 1.72 1.02
CA SER A 105 -10.22 0.47 1.59
C SER A 105 -11.71 0.55 1.95
N ASN A 106 -12.17 1.70 2.47
CA ASN A 106 -13.56 1.94 2.85
C ASN A 106 -14.48 2.16 1.64
N LEU A 107 -14.01 2.85 0.59
CA LEU A 107 -14.76 3.05 -0.66
C LEU A 107 -15.17 1.71 -1.29
N MET A 108 -14.33 0.67 -1.13
CA MET A 108 -14.65 -0.68 -1.61
C MET A 108 -15.65 -1.43 -0.72
N GLN A 109 -15.78 -1.09 0.57
CA GLN A 109 -16.85 -1.68 1.41
C GLN A 109 -18.22 -1.12 1.02
N SER A 110 -18.31 0.16 0.64
CA SER A 110 -19.56 0.79 0.20
C SER A 110 -20.00 0.46 -1.22
N LEU A 111 -19.08 0.02 -2.10
CA LEU A 111 -19.41 -0.37 -3.48
C LEU A 111 -19.94 -1.82 -3.62
N LYS A 112 -20.22 -2.49 -2.49
CA LYS A 112 -20.74 -3.88 -2.43
C LYS A 112 -22.10 -4.01 -1.72
N GLU A 113 -22.78 -2.90 -1.46
CA GLU A 113 -24.21 -2.84 -1.13
C GLU A 113 -25.03 -2.56 -2.41
#